data_AF-A0A965PST8-F1
#
_entry.id   AF-A0A965PST8-F1
#
_cell.length_a   1.000
_cell.length_b   1.000
_cell.length_c   1.000
_cell.angle_alpha   90.00
_cell.angle_beta   90.00
_cell.angle_gamma   90.00
#
_symmetry.space_group_name_H-M   'P 1'
#
loop_
_entity.id
_entity.type
_entity.pdbx_description
1 polymer ?
#
loop_
_entity_poly.entity_id
_entity_poly.type
_entity_poly.pdbx_seq_one_letter_code
_entity_poly.pdbx_strand_id
1 'polypeptide(L)'
;MLKVDLLNATKKIAVEIQGNQHESFNKFFHDNSRLKYLQSIKRDVKKEKWLEINGFKFLELYENDLKNLSPQYIEEKCRILII
;
A
#
# COMPACT_ATOMS: atom_id res chain seq x y z
N MET A 1 -10.40 7.30 9.48
CA MET A 1 -9.09 7.94 9.23
C MET A 1 -8.36 7.17 8.15
N LEU A 2 -7.74 7.84 7.17
CA LEU A 2 -6.81 7.21 6.22
C LEU A 2 -5.41 7.21 6.85
N LYS A 3 -4.66 6.13 6.69
CA LYS A 3 -3.29 5.99 7.20
C LYS A 3 -2.41 5.29 6.17
N VAL A 4 -1.12 5.58 6.22
CA VAL A 4 -0.06 4.86 5.52
C VAL A 4 1.04 4.51 6.51
N ASP A 5 1.86 3.51 6.21
CA ASP A 5 2.94 3.08 7.11
C ASP A 5 4.09 4.09 7.13
N LEU A 6 4.44 4.66 5.97
CA LEU A 6 5.45 5.72 5.86
C LEU A 6 5.02 6.79 4.86
N LEU A 7 5.23 8.06 5.23
CA LEU A 7 4.90 9.21 4.40
C LEU A 7 6.07 10.18 4.36
N ASN A 8 6.55 10.49 3.15
CA ASN A 8 7.46 11.61 2.89
C ASN A 8 6.70 12.71 2.16
N ALA A 9 6.31 13.75 2.89
CA ALA A 9 5.54 14.87 2.33
C ALA A 9 6.37 15.73 1.34
N THR A 10 7.66 15.93 1.61
CA THR A 10 8.54 16.77 0.76
C THR A 10 8.71 16.17 -0.63
N LYS A 11 8.94 14.86 -0.72
CA LYS A 11 9.07 14.13 -2.00
C LYS A 11 7.72 13.65 -2.53
N LYS A 12 6.63 13.87 -1.80
CA LYS A 12 5.28 13.34 -2.06
C LYS A 12 5.27 11.83 -2.33
N ILE A 13 5.85 11.05 -1.42
CA ILE A 13 5.87 9.59 -1.49
C ILE A 13 5.14 9.02 -0.28
N ALA A 14 4.24 8.07 -0.52
CA ALA A 14 3.54 7.31 0.51
C ALA A 14 3.85 5.82 0.31
N VAL A 15 4.13 5.10 1.39
CA VAL A 15 4.53 3.69 1.36
C VAL A 15 3.60 2.89 2.27
N GLU A 16 3.14 1.74 1.78
CA GLU A 16 2.36 0.75 2.52
C GLU A 16 2.98 -0.64 2.33
N ILE A 17 3.07 -1.39 3.43
CA ILE A 17 3.47 -2.80 3.42
C ILE A 17 2.19 -3.65 3.53
N GLN A 18 1.83 -4.30 2.43
CA GLN A 18 0.65 -5.11 2.31
C GLN A 18 0.88 -6.50 2.91
N GLY A 19 0.11 -6.84 3.93
CA GLY A 19 0.03 -8.21 4.46
C GLY A 19 -0.98 -9.07 3.69
N ASN A 20 -0.90 -10.39 3.86
CA ASN A 20 -1.74 -11.39 3.16
C ASN A 20 -3.26 -11.17 3.32
N GLN A 21 -3.70 -10.43 4.34
CA GLN A 21 -5.10 -10.05 4.53
C GLN A 21 -5.65 -9.09 3.47
N HIS A 22 -4.78 -8.37 2.74
CA HIS A 22 -5.21 -7.44 1.69
C HIS A 22 -5.44 -8.16 0.35
N GLU A 23 -4.73 -9.26 0.09
CA GLU A 23 -4.87 -10.04 -1.15
C GLU A 23 -6.01 -11.06 -1.09
N SER A 24 -6.33 -11.57 0.10
CA SER A 24 -7.29 -12.66 0.25
C SER A 24 -8.14 -12.56 1.52
N PHE A 25 -9.34 -13.13 1.47
CA PHE A 25 -10.21 -13.20 2.65
C PHE A 25 -9.60 -14.08 3.73
N ASN A 26 -9.18 -13.46 4.83
CA ASN A 26 -8.78 -14.13 6.05
C ASN A 26 -9.88 -14.01 7.13
N LYS A 27 -10.30 -15.14 7.73
CA LYS A 27 -11.36 -15.16 8.75
C LYS A 27 -11.00 -14.37 10.01
N PHE A 28 -9.76 -14.43 10.45
CA PHE A 28 -9.30 -13.74 11.65
C PHE A 28 -9.27 -12.23 11.43
N PHE A 29 -8.67 -11.76 10.32
CA PHE A 29 -8.57 -10.32 10.04
C PHE A 29 -9.89 -9.67 9.61
N HIS A 30 -10.83 -10.43 9.08
CA HIS A 30 -12.12 -9.92 8.59
C HIS A 30 -13.30 -10.31 9.46
N ASP A 31 -13.06 -10.82 10.68
CA ASP A 31 -14.10 -11.23 11.63
C ASP A 31 -15.15 -12.16 10.98
N ASN A 32 -14.64 -13.13 10.22
CA ASN A 32 -15.39 -14.08 9.41
C ASN A 32 -16.44 -13.45 8.45
N SER A 33 -16.34 -12.16 8.14
CA SER A 33 -17.30 -11.41 7.33
C SER A 33 -16.70 -10.98 6.00
N ARG A 34 -17.23 -11.52 4.91
CA ARG A 34 -16.86 -11.09 3.55
C ARG A 34 -17.20 -9.63 3.28
N LEU A 35 -18.24 -9.09 3.93
CA LEU A 35 -18.56 -7.66 3.84
C LEU A 35 -17.44 -6.79 4.44
N LYS A 36 -16.85 -7.20 5.57
CA LYS A 36 -15.73 -6.48 6.18
C LYS A 36 -14.48 -6.53 5.29
N TYR A 37 -14.25 -7.63 4.58
CA TYR A 37 -13.20 -7.71 3.55
C TYR A 37 -13.47 -6.79 2.35
N LEU A 38 -14.71 -6.73 1.84
CA LEU A 38 -15.04 -5.75 0.80
C LEU A 38 -14.88 -4.30 1.28
N GLN A 39 -15.17 -4.03 2.55
CA GLN A 39 -14.94 -2.72 3.17
C GLN A 39 -13.44 -2.39 3.30
N SER A 40 -12.57 -3.36 3.60
CA SER A 40 -11.13 -3.13 3.62
C SER A 40 -10.61 -2.79 2.23
N ILE A 41 -10.98 -3.57 1.20
CA ILE A 41 -10.64 -3.28 -0.20
C ILE A 41 -11.11 -1.87 -0.60
N LYS A 42 -12.37 -1.53 -0.29
CA LYS A 42 -12.93 -0.20 -0.62
C LYS A 42 -12.14 0.94 0.03
N ARG A 43 -11.67 0.73 1.26
CA ARG A 43 -10.86 1.72 1.97
C ARG A 43 -9.48 1.87 1.33
N ASP A 44 -8.86 0.78 0.90
CA ASP A 44 -7.54 0.79 0.28
C ASP A 44 -7.59 1.51 -1.07
N VAL A 45 -8.60 1.23 -1.91
CA VAL A 45 -8.86 1.99 -3.15
C VAL A 45 -9.12 3.47 -2.89
N LYS A 46 -9.88 3.81 -1.83
CA LYS A 46 -10.12 5.21 -1.45
C LYS A 46 -8.82 5.91 -1.05
N LYS A 47 -7.93 5.19 -0.36
CA LYS A 47 -6.63 5.70 0.09
C LYS A 47 -5.74 6.02 -1.10
N GLU A 48 -5.59 5.06 -2.01
CA GLU A 48 -4.81 5.20 -3.25
C GLU A 48 -5.28 6.40 -4.06
N LYS A 49 -6.59 6.50 -4.34
CA LYS A 49 -7.16 7.64 -5.08
C LYS A 49 -6.92 8.98 -4.38
N TRP A 50 -7.01 9.02 -3.06
CA TRP A 50 -6.75 10.25 -2.31
C TRP A 50 -5.30 10.68 -2.47
N LEU A 51 -4.34 9.75 -2.38
CA LEU A 51 -2.92 10.03 -2.57
C LEU A 51 -2.65 10.50 -4.00
N GLU A 52 -3.19 9.82 -4.99
CA GLU A 52 -3.05 10.17 -6.41
C GLU A 52 -3.54 11.60 -6.71
N ILE A 53 -4.76 11.95 -6.26
CA ILE A 53 -5.34 13.29 -6.48
C ILE A 53 -4.51 14.40 -5.81
N ASN A 54 -3.81 14.08 -4.71
CA ASN A 54 -2.92 15.02 -4.02
C ASN A 54 -1.49 15.04 -4.60
N GLY A 55 -1.24 14.27 -5.66
CA GLY A 55 0.05 14.17 -6.34
C GLY A 55 1.10 13.38 -5.56
N PHE A 56 0.66 12.48 -4.67
CA PHE A 56 1.56 11.52 -4.02
C PHE A 56 1.80 10.34 -4.94
N LYS A 57 3.05 9.89 -4.99
CA LYS A 57 3.41 8.57 -5.50
C LYS A 57 3.11 7.55 -4.41
N PHE A 58 2.28 6.56 -4.72
CA PHE A 58 1.91 5.50 -3.78
C PHE A 58 2.72 4.24 -4.07
N LEU A 59 3.42 3.74 -3.06
CA LEU A 59 4.27 2.57 -3.10
C LEU A 59 3.65 1.46 -2.26
N GLU A 60 3.25 0.38 -2.93
CA GLU A 60 2.78 -0.85 -2.27
C GLU A 60 3.86 -1.93 -2.34
N LEU A 61 4.26 -2.42 -1.17
CA LEU A 61 5.22 -3.51 -1.02
C LEU A 61 4.51 -4.74 -0.46
N TYR A 62 4.74 -5.88 -1.08
CA TYR A 62 4.20 -7.18 -0.66
C TYR A 62 5.31 -8.03 -0.05
N GLU A 63 4.94 -9.09 0.68
CA GLU A 63 5.90 -9.97 1.35
C GLU A 63 6.97 -10.54 0.38
N ASN A 64 6.57 -10.84 -0.85
CA ASN A 64 7.48 -11.32 -1.90
C ASN A 64 8.51 -10.27 -2.36
N ASP A 65 8.21 -8.99 -2.17
CA ASP A 65 9.10 -7.88 -2.54
C ASP A 65 10.23 -7.69 -1.54
N LEU A 66 9.98 -8.05 -0.28
CA LEU A 66 10.93 -7.89 0.81
C LEU A 66 12.23 -8.68 0.58
N LYS A 67 12.14 -9.82 -0.12
CA LYS A 67 13.29 -10.67 -0.44
C LYS A 67 14.30 -10.02 -1.39
N ASN A 68 13.82 -9.11 -2.24
CA ASN A 68 14.62 -8.43 -3.26
C ASN A 68 14.76 -6.93 -2.96
N LEU A 69 14.43 -6.50 -1.74
CA LEU A 69 14.34 -5.09 -1.40
C LEU A 69 15.73 -4.44 -1.50
N SER A 70 15.87 -3.57 -2.49
CA SER A 70 17.04 -2.73 -2.72
C SER A 70 16.58 -1.36 -3.24
N PRO A 71 17.42 -0.32 -3.15
CA PRO A 71 17.09 0.97 -3.76
C PRO A 71 16.72 0.84 -5.25
N GLN A 72 17.48 0.07 -6.02
CA GLN A 72 17.25 -0.16 -7.45
C GLN A 72 15.93 -0.87 -7.71
N TYR A 73 15.60 -1.89 -6.90
CA TYR A 73 14.33 -2.60 -7.00
C TYR A 73 13.14 -1.66 -6.78
N ILE A 74 13.23 -0.76 -5.79
CA ILE A 74 12.18 0.23 -5.51
C ILE A 74 12.09 1.24 -6.66
N GLU A 75 13.22 1.68 -7.22
CA GLU A 75 13.21 2.60 -8.36
C GLU A 75 12.53 2.01 -9.59
N GLU A 76 12.91 0.77 -9.95
CA GLU A 76 12.40 0.03 -11.10
C GLU A 76 10.91 -0.30 -10.96
N LYS A 77 10.53 -0.93 -9.84
CA LYS A 77 9.16 -1.40 -9.63
C LYS A 77 8.18 -0.24 -9.52
N CYS A 78 8.62 0.87 -8.96
CA CYS A 78 7.72 1.94 -8.49
C CYS A 78 7.85 3.20 -9.35
N ARG A 79 8.74 3.17 -10.36
CA ARG A 79 9.02 4.28 -11.29
C ARG A 79 9.33 5.57 -10.53
N ILE A 80 10.12 5.43 -9.47
CA ILE A 80 10.61 6.55 -8.66
C ILE A 80 12.12 6.66 -8.77
N LEU A 81 12.66 7.87 -8.60
CA LEU A 81 14.10 8.10 -8.47
C LEU A 81 14.39 8.39 -6.99
N ILE A 82 15.21 7.56 -6.37
CA ILE A 82 15.69 7.73 -5.00
C ILE A 82 17.02 8.49 -5.08
N ILE A 83 16.92 9.81 -5.19
CA ILE A 83 18.05 10.75 -5.10
C ILE A 83 18.37 11.07 -3.65
#